data_AF-A0AAN8AXC3-F1
#
_entry.id   AF-A0AAN8AXC3-F1
#
_cell.length_a   1.000
_cell.length_b   1.000
_cell.length_c   1.000
_cell.angle_alpha   90.00
_cell.angle_beta   90.00
_cell.angle_gamma   90.00
#
_symmetry.space_group_name_H-M   'P 1'
#
loop_
_entity.id
_entity.type
_entity.pdbx_description
1 polymer ?
#
loop_
_entity_poly.entity_id
_entity_poly.type
_entity_poly.pdbx_seq_one_letter_code
_entity_poly.pdbx_strand_id
1 'polypeptide(L)'
;MLSADPDPLSANPQSSEARSPDPVGGGPRRRGRKPGAESLLDPEWKSIPFSFHDDFNKCVADMFPDSAIARKYSTGKTKATQLIKGAIAAELEDDLAKTCRSQPFSLMCDESNNRKTDKEFVILTRLYDEATLQVATRFLEMPICNVGNAENLYEKLSEAFRKRGIPLDNLIAFNSDNASVMKGRHNSVISRLKTSQPHIQDLGCICHLVQLATGCGIRAAQVPLEDILVGIYTHFDKSAKRCEVYKEFVDFTDSDHLKLLRYCSTRWLSLLTCIQRVLNQWDALQAYFNSHEEVERSVKVHDLASHLRDPIVKTYFLFLSAALKPLSEFNIAFQSEGVQIHRLEEEMCRLLKRILGYLIPVRAIVGVPLREVENGDGHQLADEDLFIGADTKAFMRSAELPVSAEKKIFKTARSFYEAVVKKMFTSFPLDHPLLRDLKVLDPAARLDITPGTEVAVLLFYVIRTGRAAPVRVILPPSAGFTLPLIQQKVNEAAYSGGGGGDVTSEGKPSLMMSLWVSDRQVDSCLLQSLWRHLVLQG
;
A
#
# COMPACT_ATOMS: atom_id res chain seq x y z
N MET A 1 -35.17 34.19 42.11
CA MET A 1 -34.86 35.41 42.88
C MET A 1 -33.63 36.03 42.25
N LEU A 2 -33.83 37.18 41.59
CA LEU A 2 -32.89 38.28 41.28
C LEU A 2 -31.65 37.91 40.40
N SER A 3 -31.62 38.24 39.10
CA SER A 3 -31.31 39.55 38.46
C SER A 3 -29.87 40.03 38.77
N ALA A 4 -29.02 40.51 37.85
CA ALA A 4 -29.27 41.37 36.70
C ALA A 4 -28.01 41.49 35.82
N ASP A 5 -28.19 41.71 34.51
CA ASP A 5 -27.32 42.57 33.68
C ASP A 5 -27.70 44.04 33.92
N PRO A 6 -26.80 45.02 33.66
CA PRO A 6 -26.89 45.73 32.37
C PRO A 6 -25.54 46.19 31.74
N ASP A 7 -25.49 46.07 30.40
CA ASP A 7 -24.93 46.94 29.32
C ASP A 7 -24.47 48.40 29.65
N PRO A 8 -23.92 49.18 28.68
CA PRO A 8 -22.81 48.99 27.71
C PRO A 8 -21.89 50.26 27.69
N LEU A 9 -20.86 50.37 26.82
CA LEU A 9 -20.45 51.65 26.18
C LEU A 9 -19.28 51.51 25.19
N SER A 10 -19.49 52.17 24.06
CA SER A 10 -18.66 52.39 22.88
C SER A 10 -17.44 53.30 23.10
N ALA A 11 -16.33 53.05 22.40
CA ALA A 11 -15.49 54.08 21.75
C ALA A 11 -14.36 53.47 20.89
N ASN A 12 -14.40 53.75 19.59
CA ASN A 12 -13.26 53.90 18.66
C ASN A 12 -13.32 55.39 18.20
N PRO A 13 -12.36 56.04 17.50
CA PRO A 13 -11.09 55.57 16.91
C PRO A 13 -9.90 56.59 17.02
N GLN A 14 -8.70 56.24 16.52
CA GLN A 14 -7.71 57.11 15.82
C GLN A 14 -6.45 56.27 15.51
N SER A 15 -6.23 55.80 14.28
CA SER A 15 -5.49 56.44 13.17
C SER A 15 -4.00 56.74 13.45
N SER A 16 -3.10 55.94 12.87
CA SER A 16 -1.84 56.47 12.34
C SER A 16 -1.45 55.70 11.07
N GLU A 17 -1.43 56.45 9.97
CA GLU A 17 -0.91 56.06 8.66
C GLU A 17 0.63 56.04 8.69
N ALA A 18 1.24 55.08 7.99
CA ALA A 18 2.59 55.26 7.45
C ALA A 18 2.83 54.40 6.19
N ARG A 19 2.61 55.06 5.04
CA ARG A 19 3.42 55.07 3.80
C ARG A 19 3.60 53.78 2.97
N SER A 20 2.92 53.82 1.81
CA SER A 20 3.29 53.17 0.55
C SER A 20 4.60 53.73 -0.03
N PRO A 21 5.36 52.93 -0.82
CA PRO A 21 6.17 53.44 -1.93
C PRO A 21 5.53 53.09 -3.29
N ASP A 22 5.56 54.08 -4.18
CA ASP A 22 5.04 54.08 -5.55
C ASP A 22 5.89 53.26 -6.56
N PRO A 23 5.37 53.01 -7.79
CA PRO A 23 5.73 51.87 -8.64
C PRO A 23 6.72 52.21 -9.75
N VAL A 24 7.64 51.29 -10.09
CA VAL A 24 8.39 51.35 -11.35
C VAL A 24 8.62 49.93 -11.89
N GLY A 25 8.23 49.71 -13.16
CA GLY A 25 8.72 48.57 -13.95
C GLY A 25 7.62 47.70 -14.58
N GLY A 26 6.98 48.18 -15.64
CA GLY A 26 6.05 47.40 -16.45
C GLY A 26 6.78 46.29 -17.24
N GLY A 27 6.34 45.05 -17.02
CA GLY A 27 6.62 43.88 -17.87
C GLY A 27 5.32 43.11 -18.11
N PRO A 28 5.16 42.40 -19.25
CA PRO A 28 3.86 41.94 -19.73
C PRO A 28 3.22 40.95 -18.76
N ARG A 29 2.01 41.28 -18.30
CA ARG A 29 1.13 40.41 -17.51
C ARG A 29 0.91 39.09 -18.27
N ARG A 30 1.62 38.03 -17.88
CA ARG A 30 1.19 36.66 -18.16
C ARG A 30 -0.20 36.52 -17.54
N ARG A 31 -1.22 36.29 -18.38
CA ARG A 31 -2.55 35.90 -17.91
C ARG A 31 -2.38 34.63 -17.08
N GLY A 32 -2.39 34.78 -15.76
CA GLY A 32 -2.46 33.67 -14.82
C GLY A 32 -3.71 32.86 -15.16
N ARG A 33 -3.49 31.63 -15.61
CA ARG A 33 -4.52 30.62 -15.80
C ARG A 33 -5.18 30.41 -14.43
N LYS A 34 -6.51 30.59 -14.34
CA LYS A 34 -7.25 30.20 -13.13
C LYS A 34 -6.97 28.71 -12.85
N PRO A 35 -6.60 28.32 -11.62
CA PRO A 35 -6.60 26.91 -11.24
C PRO A 35 -7.98 26.32 -11.50
N GLY A 36 -8.02 25.10 -12.05
CA GLY A 36 -9.27 24.35 -12.18
C GLY A 36 -9.90 24.17 -10.80
N ALA A 37 -11.23 24.26 -10.73
CA ALA A 37 -12.00 24.25 -9.49
C ALA A 37 -11.77 23.01 -8.58
N GLU A 38 -11.07 21.99 -9.07
CA GLU A 38 -10.70 20.79 -8.31
C GLU A 38 -9.58 21.01 -7.29
N SER A 39 -8.73 22.03 -7.44
CA SER A 39 -7.61 22.27 -6.51
C SER A 39 -7.99 23.03 -5.22
N LEU A 40 -9.30 23.23 -4.97
CA LEU A 40 -9.83 24.00 -3.84
C LEU A 40 -10.54 23.15 -2.79
N LEU A 41 -10.65 21.84 -2.97
CA LEU A 41 -11.27 20.96 -1.97
C LEU A 41 -10.23 20.53 -0.93
N ASP A 42 -10.32 21.13 0.25
CA ASP A 42 -9.56 20.75 1.44
C ASP A 42 -9.68 19.22 1.70
N PRO A 43 -8.60 18.49 2.03
CA PRO A 43 -8.65 17.08 2.39
C PRO A 43 -9.70 16.70 3.45
N GLU A 44 -10.21 17.64 4.26
CA GLU A 44 -11.33 17.41 5.17
C GLU A 44 -12.68 17.07 4.48
N TRP A 45 -12.88 17.44 3.21
CA TRP A 45 -14.14 17.18 2.47
C TRP A 45 -14.25 15.76 1.89
N LYS A 46 -13.29 14.88 2.15
CA LYS A 46 -13.17 13.56 1.48
C LYS A 46 -14.11 12.47 1.99
N SER A 47 -14.95 12.75 3.00
CA SER A 47 -15.96 11.79 3.49
C SER A 47 -17.14 12.49 4.16
N ILE A 48 -18.06 12.98 3.33
CA ILE A 48 -19.28 13.64 3.79
C ILE A 48 -20.39 12.59 3.94
N PRO A 49 -21.08 12.50 5.10
CA PRO A 49 -22.18 11.57 5.27
C PRO A 49 -23.38 11.97 4.39
N PHE A 50 -24.16 11.00 3.91
CA PHE A 50 -25.35 11.30 3.09
C PHE A 50 -26.36 12.23 3.78
N SER A 51 -26.38 12.29 5.11
CA SER A 51 -27.20 13.23 5.87
C SER A 51 -26.81 14.69 5.63
N PHE A 52 -25.57 14.99 5.24
CA PHE A 52 -25.14 16.34 4.90
C PHE A 52 -25.97 16.95 3.76
N HIS A 53 -26.47 16.14 2.84
CA HIS A 53 -27.34 16.62 1.78
C HIS A 53 -28.60 17.31 2.32
N ASP A 54 -29.11 16.90 3.49
CA ASP A 54 -30.27 17.55 4.11
C ASP A 54 -29.95 18.98 4.56
N ASP A 55 -28.74 19.21 5.07
CA ASP A 55 -28.29 20.52 5.54
C ASP A 55 -27.81 21.40 4.38
N PHE A 56 -27.02 20.84 3.47
CA PHE A 56 -26.61 21.52 2.24
C PHE A 56 -27.83 22.02 1.46
N ASN A 57 -28.88 21.20 1.34
CA ASN A 57 -30.11 21.57 0.67
C ASN A 57 -30.79 22.83 1.26
N LYS A 58 -30.67 23.07 2.57
CA LYS A 58 -31.21 24.28 3.20
C LYS A 58 -30.34 25.50 2.91
N CYS A 59 -29.02 25.32 2.88
CA CYS A 59 -28.06 26.41 2.70
C CYS A 59 -27.92 26.90 1.25
N VAL A 60 -28.22 26.07 0.24
CA VAL A 60 -27.98 26.43 -1.18
C VAL A 60 -28.67 27.75 -1.58
N ALA A 61 -29.88 28.00 -1.09
CA ALA A 61 -30.60 29.25 -1.39
C ALA A 61 -29.94 30.48 -0.75
N ASP A 62 -29.40 30.33 0.47
CA ASP A 62 -28.73 31.40 1.20
C ASP A 62 -27.32 31.68 0.67
N MET A 63 -26.61 30.63 0.21
CA MET A 63 -25.29 30.75 -0.41
C MET A 63 -25.32 31.45 -1.76
N PHE A 64 -26.45 31.38 -2.48
CA PHE A 64 -26.62 31.93 -3.83
C PHE A 64 -27.94 32.70 -3.94
N PRO A 65 -28.08 33.84 -3.23
CA PRO A 65 -29.35 34.54 -3.09
C PRO A 65 -29.84 35.14 -4.41
N ASP A 66 -28.96 35.39 -5.37
CA ASP A 66 -29.25 35.92 -6.71
C ASP A 66 -29.68 34.84 -7.71
N SER A 67 -29.41 33.56 -7.43
CA SER A 67 -29.63 32.46 -8.38
C SER A 67 -31.02 31.85 -8.29
N ALA A 68 -31.84 32.08 -9.32
CA ALA A 68 -33.13 31.42 -9.49
C ALA A 68 -33.02 29.89 -9.67
N ILE A 69 -31.86 29.39 -10.09
CA ILE A 69 -31.56 27.96 -10.24
C ILE A 69 -31.26 27.35 -8.86
N ALA A 70 -30.40 28.01 -8.07
CA ALA A 70 -30.01 27.53 -6.74
C ALA A 70 -31.19 27.47 -5.77
N ARG A 71 -32.12 28.44 -5.84
CA ARG A 71 -33.38 28.41 -5.06
C ARG A 71 -34.27 27.20 -5.34
N LYS A 72 -34.10 26.54 -6.48
CA LYS A 72 -34.84 25.31 -6.85
C LYS A 72 -34.07 24.04 -6.53
N TYR A 73 -32.86 24.15 -5.98
CA TYR A 73 -32.10 22.97 -5.57
C TYR A 73 -32.92 22.18 -4.54
N SER A 74 -33.09 20.89 -4.82
CA SER A 74 -33.83 19.98 -3.97
C SER A 74 -33.15 18.62 -4.04
N THR A 75 -32.25 18.36 -3.10
CA THR A 75 -31.54 17.08 -2.98
C THR A 75 -31.27 16.80 -1.50
N GLY A 76 -32.26 16.25 -0.79
CA GLY A 76 -32.04 15.68 0.53
C GLY A 76 -31.42 14.28 0.47
N LYS A 77 -31.10 13.71 1.63
CA LYS A 77 -30.45 12.40 1.81
C LYS A 77 -31.07 11.30 0.96
N THR A 78 -32.40 11.16 0.98
CA THR A 78 -33.10 10.09 0.24
C THR A 78 -32.91 10.25 -1.26
N LYS A 79 -33.04 11.48 -1.78
CA LYS A 79 -32.87 11.75 -3.22
C LYS A 79 -31.41 11.57 -3.65
N ALA A 80 -30.45 12.05 -2.86
CA ALA A 80 -29.02 11.82 -3.10
C ALA A 80 -28.71 10.31 -3.16
N THR A 81 -29.22 9.54 -2.20
CA THR A 81 -29.04 8.09 -2.15
C THR A 81 -29.59 7.41 -3.40
N GLN A 82 -30.79 7.79 -3.86
CA GLN A 82 -31.40 7.20 -5.05
C GLN A 82 -30.69 7.62 -6.34
N LEU A 83 -30.22 8.86 -6.44
CA LEU A 83 -29.41 9.32 -7.58
C LEU A 83 -28.10 8.52 -7.69
N ILE A 84 -27.43 8.31 -6.56
CA ILE A 84 -26.18 7.55 -6.53
C ILE A 84 -26.43 6.09 -6.88
N LYS A 85 -27.40 5.43 -6.22
CA LYS A 85 -27.68 4.01 -6.47
C LYS A 85 -28.30 3.73 -7.83
N GLY A 86 -29.22 4.57 -8.26
CA GLY A 86 -30.07 4.33 -9.44
C GLY A 86 -29.53 4.90 -10.74
N ALA A 87 -28.62 5.88 -10.69
CA ALA A 87 -28.05 6.49 -11.89
C ALA A 87 -26.51 6.39 -11.90
N ILE A 88 -25.84 6.97 -10.91
CA ILE A 88 -24.36 7.08 -10.95
C ILE A 88 -23.69 5.71 -10.86
N ALA A 89 -24.11 4.87 -9.91
CA ALA A 89 -23.54 3.54 -9.73
C ALA A 89 -23.80 2.65 -10.95
N ALA A 90 -25.02 2.71 -11.51
CA ALA A 90 -25.37 1.93 -12.70
C ALA A 90 -24.48 2.30 -13.90
N GLU A 91 -24.28 3.60 -14.16
CA GLU A 91 -23.40 4.07 -15.24
C GLU A 91 -21.95 3.63 -15.02
N LEU A 92 -21.41 3.82 -13.81
CA LEU A 92 -20.04 3.44 -13.48
C LEU A 92 -19.80 1.92 -13.58
N GLU A 93 -20.78 1.11 -13.17
CA GLU A 93 -20.73 -0.35 -13.30
C GLU A 93 -20.75 -0.77 -14.77
N ASP A 94 -21.63 -0.17 -15.58
CA ASP A 94 -21.75 -0.45 -17.00
C ASP A 94 -20.48 -0.07 -17.77
N ASP A 95 -19.90 1.09 -17.48
CA ASP A 95 -18.65 1.54 -18.10
C ASP A 95 -17.47 0.65 -17.74
N LEU A 96 -17.38 0.23 -16.48
CA LEU A 96 -16.37 -0.73 -16.06
C LEU A 96 -16.56 -2.07 -16.78
N ALA A 97 -17.79 -2.58 -16.84
CA ALA A 97 -18.12 -3.84 -17.51
C ALA A 97 -17.84 -3.77 -19.02
N LYS A 98 -18.15 -2.66 -19.70
CA LYS A 98 -17.78 -2.43 -21.11
C LYS A 98 -16.27 -2.54 -21.28
N THR A 99 -15.50 -1.87 -20.43
CA THR A 99 -14.03 -1.89 -20.47
C THR A 99 -13.48 -3.30 -20.25
N CYS A 100 -13.91 -4.00 -19.20
CA CYS A 100 -13.48 -5.37 -18.94
C CYS A 100 -13.87 -6.36 -20.06
N ARG A 101 -14.91 -6.07 -20.85
CA ARG A 101 -15.29 -6.87 -22.02
C ARG A 101 -14.43 -6.60 -23.26
N SER A 102 -13.89 -5.39 -23.41
CA SER A 102 -13.15 -5.00 -24.61
C SER A 102 -11.63 -5.15 -24.49
N GLN A 103 -11.07 -5.20 -23.28
CA GLN A 103 -9.62 -5.20 -23.08
C GLN A 103 -9.16 -6.10 -21.93
N PRO A 104 -7.87 -6.46 -21.91
CA PRO A 104 -7.25 -7.14 -20.79
C PRO A 104 -7.34 -6.36 -19.48
N PHE A 105 -7.56 -7.08 -18.38
CA PHE A 105 -7.56 -6.51 -17.02
C PHE A 105 -7.04 -7.52 -15.99
N SER A 106 -6.71 -7.01 -14.81
CA SER A 106 -6.31 -7.83 -13.66
C SER A 106 -7.28 -7.66 -12.49
N LEU A 107 -7.31 -8.64 -11.60
CA LEU A 107 -8.11 -8.61 -10.38
C LEU A 107 -7.23 -8.38 -9.15
N MET A 108 -7.82 -7.67 -8.18
CA MET A 108 -7.36 -7.61 -6.81
C MET A 108 -8.52 -7.98 -5.89
N CYS A 109 -8.32 -9.03 -5.09
CA CYS A 109 -9.33 -9.54 -4.19
C CYS A 109 -8.82 -9.55 -2.74
N ASP A 110 -9.69 -9.14 -1.83
CA ASP A 110 -9.40 -9.11 -0.38
C ASP A 110 -10.65 -9.49 0.42
N GLU A 111 -10.45 -10.04 1.62
CA GLU A 111 -11.53 -10.38 2.55
C GLU A 111 -11.54 -9.37 3.70
N SER A 112 -12.74 -8.86 4.02
CA SER A 112 -12.95 -7.94 5.13
C SER A 112 -14.14 -8.38 5.98
N ASN A 113 -14.25 -7.87 7.20
CA ASN A 113 -15.41 -8.07 8.06
C ASN A 113 -16.09 -6.73 8.30
N ASN A 114 -17.42 -6.66 8.18
CA ASN A 114 -18.16 -5.45 8.47
C ASN A 114 -18.62 -5.39 9.94
N ARG A 115 -19.25 -4.26 10.33
CA ARG A 115 -19.72 -4.02 11.71
C ARG A 115 -20.79 -5.01 12.19
N LYS A 116 -21.44 -5.72 11.27
CA LYS A 116 -22.44 -6.76 11.55
C LYS A 116 -21.83 -8.16 11.56
N THR A 117 -20.49 -8.27 11.53
CA THR A 117 -19.73 -9.52 11.47
C THR A 117 -19.93 -10.34 10.19
N ASP A 118 -20.55 -9.76 9.15
CA ASP A 118 -20.58 -10.39 7.84
C ASP A 118 -19.19 -10.27 7.18
N LYS A 119 -18.78 -11.33 6.50
CA LYS A 119 -17.56 -11.36 5.68
C LYS A 119 -17.87 -10.79 4.31
N GLU A 120 -17.14 -9.77 3.92
CA GLU A 120 -17.22 -9.10 2.63
C GLU A 120 -16.04 -9.51 1.77
N PHE A 121 -16.32 -9.96 0.55
CA PHE A 121 -15.31 -10.31 -0.42
C PHE A 121 -15.17 -9.16 -1.41
N VAL A 122 -14.13 -8.35 -1.28
CA VAL A 122 -13.90 -7.17 -2.12
C VAL A 122 -13.30 -7.62 -3.44
N ILE A 123 -13.90 -7.20 -4.55
CA ILE A 123 -13.42 -7.48 -5.90
C ILE A 123 -13.13 -6.14 -6.59
N LEU A 124 -11.86 -5.89 -6.86
CA LEU A 124 -11.38 -4.74 -7.61
C LEU A 124 -10.79 -5.18 -8.94
N THR A 125 -10.96 -4.37 -9.97
CA THR A 125 -10.30 -4.53 -11.25
C THR A 125 -9.20 -3.49 -11.37
N ARG A 126 -8.07 -3.88 -11.97
CA ARG A 126 -6.97 -2.98 -12.31
C ARG A 126 -6.69 -3.10 -13.80
N LEU A 127 -6.89 -1.99 -14.50
CA LEU A 127 -6.89 -1.90 -15.97
C LEU A 127 -6.28 -0.58 -16.44
N TYR A 128 -5.92 -0.52 -17.72
CA TYR A 128 -5.51 0.73 -18.36
C TYR A 128 -6.75 1.52 -18.78
N ASP A 129 -6.87 2.74 -18.28
CA ASP A 129 -7.96 3.66 -18.61
C ASP A 129 -7.48 4.62 -19.71
N GLU A 130 -8.01 4.42 -20.92
CA GLU A 130 -7.62 5.20 -22.10
C GLU A 130 -7.97 6.69 -21.98
N ALA A 131 -9.04 7.04 -21.26
CA ALA A 131 -9.44 8.44 -21.11
C ALA A 131 -8.46 9.22 -20.23
N THR A 132 -7.88 8.56 -19.23
CA THR A 132 -6.90 9.18 -18.31
C THR A 132 -5.44 8.88 -18.68
N LEU A 133 -5.21 7.95 -19.61
CA LEU A 133 -3.90 7.41 -19.97
C LEU A 133 -3.14 6.82 -18.77
N GLN A 134 -3.86 6.31 -17.78
CA GLN A 134 -3.30 5.78 -16.53
C GLN A 134 -3.81 4.38 -16.22
N VAL A 135 -3.03 3.63 -15.46
CA VAL A 135 -3.52 2.40 -14.84
C VAL A 135 -4.40 2.78 -13.67
N ALA A 136 -5.66 2.36 -13.72
CA ALA A 136 -6.66 2.65 -12.72
C ALA A 136 -7.10 1.38 -11.98
N THR A 137 -7.32 1.52 -10.68
CA THR A 137 -8.06 0.54 -9.89
C THR A 137 -9.51 0.99 -9.80
N ARG A 138 -10.44 0.10 -10.12
CA ARG A 138 -11.88 0.35 -10.12
C ARG A 138 -12.57 -0.71 -9.26
N PHE A 139 -13.58 -0.28 -8.51
CA PHE A 139 -14.38 -1.18 -7.70
C PHE A 139 -15.38 -1.92 -8.60
N LEU A 140 -15.39 -3.26 -8.53
CA LEU A 140 -16.34 -4.08 -9.28
C LEU A 140 -17.52 -4.48 -8.42
N GLU A 141 -17.25 -5.15 -7.29
CA GLU A 141 -18.29 -5.62 -6.39
C GLU A 141 -17.72 -5.96 -5.01
N MET A 142 -18.59 -6.05 -4.01
CA MET A 142 -18.26 -6.51 -2.66
C MET A 142 -19.35 -7.44 -2.13
N PRO A 143 -19.49 -8.65 -2.69
CA PRO A 143 -20.47 -9.62 -2.22
C PRO A 143 -20.20 -10.04 -0.77
N ILE A 144 -21.27 -10.33 -0.03
CA ILE A 144 -21.18 -11.01 1.28
C ILE A 144 -20.88 -12.49 1.03
N CYS A 145 -19.85 -13.01 1.70
CA CYS A 145 -19.42 -14.41 1.65
C CYS A 145 -19.06 -14.91 3.05
N ASN A 146 -20.07 -15.15 3.88
CA ASN A 146 -19.88 -15.58 5.28
C ASN A 146 -19.16 -16.93 5.40
N VAL A 147 -19.26 -17.79 4.38
CA VAL A 147 -18.50 -19.04 4.26
C VAL A 147 -17.39 -18.85 3.24
N GLY A 148 -16.29 -18.21 3.65
CA GLY A 148 -15.10 -17.93 2.84
C GLY A 148 -14.24 -19.17 2.57
N ASN A 149 -14.80 -20.20 1.93
CA ASN A 149 -14.03 -21.30 1.37
C ASN A 149 -13.74 -21.03 -0.12
N ALA A 150 -12.78 -21.75 -0.68
CA ALA A 150 -12.30 -21.52 -2.05
C ALA A 150 -13.40 -21.62 -3.11
N GLU A 151 -14.36 -22.53 -2.92
CA GLU A 151 -15.49 -22.76 -3.82
C GLU A 151 -16.46 -21.59 -3.82
N ASN A 152 -16.89 -21.15 -2.64
CA ASN A 152 -17.84 -20.07 -2.50
C ASN A 152 -17.28 -18.73 -2.96
N LEU A 153 -16.00 -18.46 -2.68
CA LEU A 153 -15.34 -17.24 -3.15
C LEU A 153 -15.19 -17.23 -4.67
N TYR A 154 -14.82 -18.38 -5.26
CA TYR A 154 -14.77 -18.54 -6.71
C TYR A 154 -16.14 -18.38 -7.36
N GLU A 155 -17.20 -18.93 -6.76
CA GLU A 155 -18.57 -18.78 -7.26
C GLU A 155 -19.01 -17.31 -7.20
N LYS A 156 -18.70 -16.59 -6.11
CA LYS A 156 -18.98 -15.14 -6.02
C LYS A 156 -18.25 -14.33 -7.08
N LEU A 157 -17.00 -14.67 -7.37
CA LEU A 157 -16.26 -14.05 -8.46
C LEU A 157 -16.89 -14.36 -9.83
N SER A 158 -17.26 -15.63 -10.06
CA SER A 158 -17.88 -16.09 -11.31
C SER A 158 -19.26 -15.46 -11.54
N GLU A 159 -20.06 -15.33 -10.48
CA GLU A 159 -21.35 -14.64 -10.48
C GLU A 159 -21.19 -13.17 -10.86
N ALA A 160 -20.21 -12.47 -10.28
CA ALA A 160 -19.93 -11.06 -10.59
C ALA A 160 -19.59 -10.85 -12.07
N PHE A 161 -18.88 -11.80 -12.69
CA PHE A 161 -18.49 -11.77 -14.10
C PHE A 161 -19.67 -12.11 -15.01
N ARG A 162 -20.38 -13.20 -14.70
CA ARG A 162 -21.57 -13.65 -15.46
C ARG A 162 -22.66 -12.59 -15.48
N LYS A 163 -22.93 -11.94 -14.34
CA LYS A 163 -23.92 -10.84 -14.22
C LYS A 163 -23.62 -9.69 -15.19
N ARG A 164 -22.34 -9.42 -15.47
CA ARG A 164 -21.87 -8.28 -16.29
C ARG A 164 -21.43 -8.69 -17.70
N GLY A 165 -21.53 -9.97 -18.04
CA GLY A 165 -21.08 -10.52 -19.32
C GLY A 165 -19.57 -10.33 -19.56
N ILE A 166 -18.76 -10.31 -18.50
CA ILE A 166 -17.30 -10.12 -18.60
C ILE A 166 -16.66 -11.47 -18.96
N PRO A 167 -15.94 -11.59 -20.10
CA PRO A 167 -15.27 -12.81 -20.48
C PRO A 167 -14.02 -13.06 -19.61
N LEU A 168 -13.87 -14.29 -19.13
CA LEU A 168 -12.67 -14.71 -18.39
C LEU A 168 -11.40 -14.67 -19.26
N ASP A 169 -11.53 -14.73 -20.58
CA ASP A 169 -10.41 -14.63 -21.52
C ASP A 169 -9.63 -13.31 -21.40
N ASN A 170 -10.31 -12.24 -20.98
CA ASN A 170 -9.69 -10.93 -20.76
C ASN A 170 -9.01 -10.81 -19.39
N LEU A 171 -9.20 -11.77 -18.49
CA LEU A 171 -8.56 -11.77 -17.18
C LEU A 171 -7.12 -12.29 -17.30
N ILE A 172 -6.15 -11.38 -17.24
CA ILE A 172 -4.72 -11.72 -17.42
C ILE A 172 -3.97 -11.98 -16.12
N ALA A 173 -4.43 -11.44 -14.99
CA ALA A 173 -3.76 -11.61 -13.71
C ALA A 173 -4.72 -11.56 -12.52
N PHE A 174 -4.40 -12.31 -11.46
CA PHE A 174 -5.15 -12.36 -10.22
C PHE A 174 -4.25 -12.15 -9.01
N ASN A 175 -4.54 -11.11 -8.22
CA ASN A 175 -3.81 -10.75 -7.01
C ASN A 175 -4.74 -10.85 -5.79
N SER A 176 -4.25 -11.46 -4.72
CA SER A 176 -4.92 -11.51 -3.42
C SER A 176 -3.88 -11.78 -2.34
N ASP A 177 -4.32 -11.87 -1.08
CA ASP A 177 -3.48 -12.45 -0.03
C ASP A 177 -2.99 -13.86 -0.38
N ASN A 178 -1.98 -14.35 0.35
CA ASN A 178 -1.42 -15.68 0.11
C ASN A 178 -2.05 -16.74 1.02
N ALA A 179 -3.30 -16.52 1.44
CA ALA A 179 -4.02 -17.53 2.22
C ALA A 179 -4.23 -18.80 1.39
N SER A 180 -4.26 -19.96 2.06
CA SER A 180 -4.45 -21.25 1.39
C SER A 180 -5.77 -21.32 0.60
N VAL A 181 -6.80 -20.63 1.07
CA VAL A 181 -8.10 -20.49 0.39
C VAL A 181 -7.98 -19.75 -0.94
N MET A 182 -7.12 -18.75 -1.03
CA MET A 182 -6.96 -17.92 -2.23
C MET A 182 -5.91 -18.46 -3.20
N LYS A 183 -4.82 -19.01 -2.66
CA LYS A 183 -3.59 -19.37 -3.40
C LYS A 183 -3.11 -20.82 -3.23
N GLY A 184 -3.84 -21.66 -2.50
CA GLY A 184 -3.49 -23.06 -2.28
C GLY A 184 -3.39 -23.88 -3.57
N ARG A 185 -2.46 -24.83 -3.62
CA ARG A 185 -2.14 -25.61 -4.83
C ARG A 185 -3.30 -26.45 -5.37
N HIS A 186 -4.12 -27.02 -4.49
CA HIS A 186 -5.10 -28.05 -4.85
C HIS A 186 -6.56 -27.59 -4.77
N ASN A 187 -6.89 -26.69 -3.85
CA ASN A 187 -8.25 -26.18 -3.68
C ASN A 187 -8.21 -24.74 -3.21
N SER A 188 -8.16 -23.82 -4.18
CA SER A 188 -8.15 -22.39 -3.96
C SER A 188 -8.88 -21.64 -5.06
N VAL A 189 -9.12 -20.34 -4.84
CA VAL A 189 -9.69 -19.47 -5.86
C VAL A 189 -8.82 -19.46 -7.12
N ILE A 190 -7.49 -19.35 -7.00
CA ILE A 190 -6.61 -19.39 -8.18
C ILE A 190 -6.56 -20.76 -8.85
N SER A 191 -6.57 -21.88 -8.10
CA SER A 191 -6.54 -23.21 -8.72
C SER A 191 -7.82 -23.46 -9.53
N ARG A 192 -8.95 -22.92 -9.07
CA ARG A 192 -10.24 -22.96 -9.79
C ARG A 192 -10.25 -22.02 -10.99
N LEU A 193 -9.76 -20.78 -10.85
CA LEU A 193 -9.61 -19.84 -11.96
C LEU A 193 -8.74 -20.40 -13.07
N LYS A 194 -7.64 -21.10 -12.74
CA LYS A 194 -6.75 -21.73 -13.72
C LYS A 194 -7.42 -22.85 -14.53
N THR A 195 -8.50 -23.46 -14.03
CA THR A 195 -9.30 -24.42 -14.81
C THR A 195 -10.06 -23.72 -15.94
N SER A 196 -10.56 -22.51 -15.69
CA SER A 196 -11.34 -21.73 -16.67
C SER A 196 -10.52 -20.77 -17.52
N GLN A 197 -9.39 -20.28 -16.99
CA GLN A 197 -8.42 -19.42 -17.67
C GLN A 197 -7.01 -19.93 -17.36
N PRO A 198 -6.48 -20.90 -18.13
CA PRO A 198 -5.18 -21.53 -17.85
C PRO A 198 -3.98 -20.60 -17.88
N HIS A 199 -4.08 -19.47 -18.60
CA HIS A 199 -2.98 -18.53 -18.80
C HIS A 199 -2.92 -17.40 -17.75
N ILE A 200 -3.82 -17.41 -16.77
CA ILE A 200 -3.87 -16.37 -15.73
C ILE A 200 -2.57 -16.31 -14.93
N GLN A 201 -2.03 -15.10 -14.82
CA GLN A 201 -0.83 -14.83 -14.03
C GLN A 201 -1.19 -14.64 -12.55
N ASP A 202 -0.35 -15.18 -11.68
CA ASP A 202 -0.49 -15.05 -10.24
C ASP A 202 0.89 -14.79 -9.62
N LEU A 203 1.03 -13.59 -9.07
CA LEU A 203 2.26 -13.16 -8.38
C LEU A 203 2.13 -13.23 -6.85
N GLY A 204 0.91 -13.46 -6.35
CA GLY A 204 0.57 -13.29 -4.94
C GLY A 204 0.78 -11.86 -4.42
N CYS A 205 0.53 -11.66 -3.13
CA CYS A 205 0.83 -10.43 -2.43
C CYS A 205 2.26 -10.48 -1.87
N ILE A 206 3.21 -9.83 -2.55
CA ILE A 206 4.60 -9.76 -2.09
C ILE A 206 4.72 -9.04 -0.74
N CYS A 207 3.90 -8.03 -0.50
CA CYS A 207 3.80 -7.37 0.81
C CYS A 207 3.43 -8.35 1.92
N HIS A 208 2.53 -9.30 1.64
CA HIS A 208 2.17 -10.35 2.58
C HIS A 208 3.31 -11.37 2.76
N LEU A 209 4.10 -11.67 1.72
CA LEU A 209 5.30 -12.50 1.86
C LEU A 209 6.34 -11.87 2.80
N VAL A 210 6.58 -10.56 2.67
CA VAL A 210 7.45 -9.80 3.58
C VAL A 210 6.89 -9.79 5.00
N GLN A 211 5.57 -9.66 5.16
CA GLN A 211 4.91 -9.78 6.46
C GLN A 211 5.15 -11.16 7.10
N LEU A 212 4.99 -12.24 6.34
CA LEU A 212 5.22 -13.59 6.83
C LEU A 212 6.69 -13.79 7.25
N ALA A 213 7.64 -13.26 6.48
CA ALA A 213 9.06 -13.27 6.83
C ALA A 213 9.34 -12.50 8.12
N THR A 214 8.78 -11.30 8.24
CA THR A 214 8.85 -10.47 9.45
C THR A 214 8.30 -11.23 10.67
N GLY A 215 7.13 -11.86 10.53
CA GLY A 215 6.52 -12.65 11.61
C GLY A 215 7.37 -13.85 12.02
N CYS A 216 8.10 -14.49 11.09
CA CYS A 216 9.09 -15.51 11.44
C CYS A 216 10.24 -14.93 12.27
N GLY A 217 10.75 -13.75 11.88
CA GLY A 217 11.77 -13.03 12.65
C GLY A 217 11.33 -12.71 14.06
N ILE A 218 10.15 -12.10 14.22
CA ILE A 218 9.60 -11.73 15.54
C ILE A 218 9.42 -12.97 16.44
N ARG A 219 8.87 -14.06 15.90
CA ARG A 219 8.74 -15.32 16.65
C ARG A 219 10.10 -15.92 17.04
N ALA A 220 11.08 -15.86 16.15
CA ALA A 220 12.43 -16.35 16.42
C ALA A 220 13.17 -15.50 17.47
N ALA A 221 12.86 -14.20 17.54
CA ALA A 221 13.45 -13.30 18.52
C ALA A 221 12.98 -13.57 19.96
N GLN A 222 11.77 -14.14 20.13
CA GLN A 222 11.17 -14.49 21.44
C GLN A 222 11.16 -13.32 22.44
N VAL A 223 10.91 -12.11 21.95
CA VAL A 223 10.79 -10.90 22.77
C VAL A 223 9.31 -10.68 23.11
N PRO A 224 8.94 -10.29 24.35
CA PRO A 224 7.55 -10.00 24.77
C PRO A 224 7.01 -8.68 24.18
N LEU A 225 7.33 -8.40 22.91
CA LEU A 225 7.06 -7.15 22.22
C LEU A 225 5.56 -6.87 22.10
N GLU A 226 4.81 -7.85 21.61
CA GLU A 226 3.38 -7.68 21.33
C GLU A 226 2.60 -7.43 22.62
N ASP A 227 2.93 -8.18 23.68
CA ASP A 227 2.29 -8.05 24.99
C ASP A 227 2.54 -6.67 25.62
N ILE A 228 3.76 -6.14 25.51
CA ILE A 228 4.08 -4.79 25.99
C ILE A 228 3.32 -3.73 25.20
N LEU A 229 3.32 -3.79 23.85
CA LEU A 229 2.63 -2.82 23.01
C LEU A 229 1.12 -2.82 23.26
N VAL A 230 0.51 -4.00 23.35
CA VAL A 230 -0.93 -4.14 23.65
C VAL A 230 -1.22 -3.71 25.09
N GLY A 231 -0.38 -4.06 26.06
CA GLY A 231 -0.53 -3.67 27.46
C GLY A 231 -0.51 -2.16 27.64
N ILE A 232 0.47 -1.47 27.06
CA ILE A 232 0.57 -0.01 27.07
C ILE A 232 -0.68 0.60 26.45
N TYR A 233 -1.05 0.20 25.22
CA TYR A 233 -2.22 0.78 24.55
C TYR A 233 -3.50 0.59 25.37
N THR A 234 -3.77 -0.62 25.84
CA THR A 234 -5.01 -0.94 26.57
C THR A 234 -5.11 -0.26 27.93
N HIS A 235 -3.99 0.10 28.56
CA HIS A 235 -3.98 0.87 29.82
C HIS A 235 -4.58 2.27 29.64
N PHE A 236 -4.24 2.93 28.54
CA PHE A 236 -4.70 4.28 28.21
C PHE A 236 -6.01 4.29 27.40
N ASP A 237 -6.28 3.22 26.65
CA ASP A 237 -7.50 3.10 25.86
C ASP A 237 -8.75 3.31 26.74
N LYS A 238 -9.64 4.20 26.30
CA LYS A 238 -10.91 4.54 26.97
C LYS A 238 -10.78 5.17 28.37
N SER A 239 -9.58 5.59 28.80
CA SER A 239 -9.40 6.30 30.08
C SER A 239 -8.90 7.73 29.89
N ALA A 240 -9.84 8.68 29.79
CA ALA A 240 -9.52 10.10 29.66
C ALA A 240 -8.64 10.61 30.82
N LYS A 241 -8.90 10.13 32.04
CA LYS A 241 -8.11 10.49 33.23
C LYS A 241 -6.64 10.06 33.09
N ARG A 242 -6.39 8.81 32.68
CA ARG A 242 -5.00 8.31 32.52
C ARG A 242 -4.28 9.05 31.41
N CYS A 243 -4.97 9.31 30.30
CA CYS A 243 -4.42 10.11 29.21
C CYS A 243 -4.06 11.53 29.65
N GLU A 244 -4.88 12.18 30.48
CA GLU A 244 -4.59 13.53 30.98
C GLU A 244 -3.38 13.55 31.91
N VAL A 245 -3.35 12.65 32.89
CA VAL A 245 -2.21 12.52 33.82
C VAL A 245 -0.92 12.20 33.08
N TYR A 246 -0.97 11.34 32.06
CA TYR A 246 0.20 10.96 31.28
C TYR A 246 0.85 12.13 30.54
N LYS A 247 0.08 13.15 30.13
CA LYS A 247 0.65 14.34 29.46
C LYS A 247 1.69 15.05 30.31
N GLU A 248 1.49 15.11 31.63
CA GLU A 248 2.45 15.72 32.56
C GLU A 248 3.81 14.99 32.52
N PHE A 249 3.82 13.67 32.33
CA PHE A 249 5.05 12.88 32.20
C PHE A 249 5.71 13.06 30.83
N VAL A 250 4.91 13.22 29.77
CA VAL A 250 5.40 13.54 28.42
C VAL A 250 6.08 14.91 28.43
N ASP A 251 5.46 15.91 29.05
CA ASP A 251 6.05 17.25 29.23
C ASP A 251 7.33 17.21 30.08
N PHE A 252 7.31 16.48 31.20
CA PHE A 252 8.47 16.36 32.10
C PHE A 252 9.70 15.73 31.43
N THR A 253 9.50 14.82 30.48
CA THR A 253 10.58 14.10 29.78
C THR A 253 10.93 14.70 28.42
N ASP A 254 10.34 15.85 28.07
CA ASP A 254 10.53 16.51 26.77
C ASP A 254 10.26 15.57 25.57
N SER A 255 9.27 14.68 25.73
CA SER A 255 8.84 13.74 24.68
C SER A 255 7.79 14.38 23.77
N ASP A 256 7.71 13.95 22.52
CA ASP A 256 6.68 14.46 21.62
C ASP A 256 5.27 14.02 22.06
N HIS A 257 4.30 14.94 21.96
CA HIS A 257 2.88 14.69 22.25
C HIS A 257 2.20 13.86 21.16
N LEU A 258 2.54 12.59 21.12
CA LEU A 258 2.12 11.64 20.13
C LEU A 258 1.12 10.65 20.71
N LYS A 259 -0.05 10.48 20.06
CA LYS A 259 -1.06 9.49 20.48
C LYS A 259 -0.50 8.06 20.45
N LEU A 260 -0.64 7.31 21.53
CA LEU A 260 -0.27 5.89 21.54
C LEU A 260 -1.08 5.10 20.50
N LEU A 261 -0.40 4.21 19.78
CA LEU A 261 -0.97 3.47 18.66
C LEU A 261 -1.33 2.06 19.08
N ARG A 262 -2.47 1.57 18.60
CA ARG A 262 -2.87 0.17 18.82
C ARG A 262 -2.11 -0.73 17.87
N TYR A 263 -1.28 -1.61 18.42
CA TYR A 263 -0.73 -2.69 17.63
C TYR A 263 -1.83 -3.67 17.22
N CYS A 264 -1.81 -4.07 15.94
CA CYS A 264 -2.72 -5.07 15.40
C CYS A 264 -1.89 -6.09 14.62
N SER A 265 -1.89 -7.34 15.09
CA SER A 265 -1.07 -8.42 14.52
C SER A 265 -1.39 -8.72 13.06
N THR A 266 -2.62 -8.44 12.62
CA THR A 266 -3.03 -8.58 11.21
C THR A 266 -2.62 -7.39 10.34
N ARG A 267 -2.24 -6.25 10.94
CA ARG A 267 -1.85 -5.00 10.24
C ARG A 267 -0.42 -4.60 10.60
N TRP A 268 0.52 -5.39 10.10
CA TRP A 268 1.93 -5.32 10.44
C TRP A 268 2.63 -3.98 10.15
N LEU A 269 2.12 -3.14 9.24
CA LEU A 269 2.63 -1.77 9.03
C LEU A 269 2.57 -0.93 10.31
N SER A 270 1.65 -1.27 11.22
CA SER A 270 1.56 -0.63 12.52
C SER A 270 2.72 -0.99 13.45
N LEU A 271 3.38 -2.14 13.29
CA LEU A 271 4.35 -2.63 14.28
C LEU A 271 5.53 -1.68 14.45
N LEU A 272 6.24 -1.35 13.37
CA LEU A 272 7.37 -0.42 13.42
C LEU A 272 6.94 0.94 13.98
N THR A 273 5.80 1.46 13.52
CA THR A 273 5.27 2.74 13.99
C THR A 273 4.92 2.71 15.48
N CYS A 274 4.36 1.60 15.99
CA CYS A 274 4.06 1.41 17.41
C CYS A 274 5.35 1.35 18.24
N ILE A 275 6.36 0.61 17.77
CA ILE A 275 7.68 0.54 18.42
C ILE A 275 8.32 1.93 18.50
N GLN A 276 8.32 2.67 17.39
CA GLN A 276 8.87 4.02 17.34
C GLN A 276 8.10 4.99 18.25
N ARG A 277 6.77 4.86 18.33
CA ARG A 277 5.93 5.64 19.25
C ARG A 277 6.28 5.37 20.72
N VAL A 278 6.43 4.10 21.09
CA VAL A 278 6.83 3.71 22.45
C VAL A 278 8.26 4.13 22.77
N LEU A 279 9.19 4.03 21.81
CA LEU A 279 10.57 4.48 21.98
C LEU A 279 10.68 6.00 22.18
N ASN A 280 9.92 6.78 21.40
CA ASN A 280 9.86 8.24 21.52
C ASN A 280 9.39 8.69 22.91
N GLN A 281 8.44 7.96 23.50
CA GLN A 281 7.89 8.26 24.81
C GLN A 281 8.37 7.29 25.90
N TRP A 282 9.51 6.61 25.70
CA TRP A 282 9.93 5.52 26.58
C TRP A 282 10.12 6.01 28.02
N ASP A 283 10.78 7.14 28.18
CA ASP A 283 11.14 7.67 29.50
C ASP A 283 9.88 8.23 30.20
N ALA A 284 8.94 8.83 29.45
CA ALA A 284 7.62 9.22 29.96
C ALA A 284 6.82 8.02 30.46
N LEU A 285 6.76 6.95 29.65
CA LEU A 285 6.06 5.70 30.00
C LEU A 285 6.70 5.05 31.23
N GLN A 286 8.03 4.98 31.27
CA GLN A 286 8.76 4.42 32.40
C GLN A 286 8.45 5.20 33.68
N ALA A 287 8.54 6.53 33.66
CA ALA A 287 8.23 7.37 34.82
C ALA A 287 6.77 7.22 35.27
N TYR A 288 5.83 7.21 34.33
CA TYR A 288 4.40 7.03 34.59
C TYR A 288 4.10 5.69 35.25
N PHE A 289 4.55 4.57 34.67
CA PHE A 289 4.25 3.24 35.20
C PHE A 289 4.95 2.98 36.53
N ASN A 290 6.15 3.53 36.74
CA ASN A 290 6.84 3.46 38.03
C ASN A 290 6.07 4.21 39.13
N SER A 291 5.51 5.39 38.84
CA SER A 291 4.73 6.14 39.85
C SER A 291 3.37 5.48 40.15
N HIS A 292 2.81 4.75 39.18
CA HIS A 292 1.51 4.09 39.32
C HIS A 292 1.59 2.70 39.93
N GLU A 293 2.75 2.05 39.98
CA GLU A 293 2.95 0.77 40.68
C GLU A 293 2.55 0.89 42.17
N GLU A 294 2.79 2.05 42.78
CA GLU A 294 2.47 2.33 44.18
C GLU A 294 0.96 2.53 44.42
N VAL A 295 0.24 3.00 43.39
CA VAL A 295 -1.15 3.45 43.46
C VAL A 295 -2.14 2.43 42.88
N GLU A 296 -1.76 1.76 41.78
CA GLU A 296 -2.55 0.77 41.04
C GLU A 296 -1.81 -0.58 40.99
N ARG A 297 -2.08 -1.44 41.97
CA ARG A 297 -1.39 -2.73 42.17
C ARG A 297 -1.86 -3.87 41.25
N SER A 298 -2.28 -3.55 40.02
CA SER A 298 -2.63 -4.60 39.07
C SER A 298 -1.37 -5.31 38.58
N VAL A 299 -1.44 -6.63 38.41
CA VAL A 299 -0.32 -7.43 37.87
C VAL A 299 0.19 -6.86 36.54
N LYS A 300 -0.73 -6.40 35.68
CA LYS A 300 -0.39 -5.79 34.39
C LYS A 300 0.43 -4.50 34.52
N VAL A 301 0.07 -3.61 35.46
CA VAL A 301 0.81 -2.36 35.70
C VAL A 301 2.20 -2.66 36.23
N HIS A 302 2.32 -3.61 37.17
CA HIS A 302 3.59 -4.07 37.69
C HIS A 302 4.48 -4.68 36.59
N ASP A 303 3.93 -5.57 35.75
CA ASP A 303 4.66 -6.20 34.66
C ASP A 303 5.16 -5.16 33.64
N LEU A 304 4.31 -4.21 33.25
CA LEU A 304 4.70 -3.11 32.36
C LEU A 304 5.80 -2.23 32.96
N ALA A 305 5.68 -1.87 34.24
CA ALA A 305 6.71 -1.12 34.94
C ALA A 305 8.04 -1.89 34.97
N SER A 306 8.01 -3.21 35.24
CA SER A 306 9.20 -4.06 35.21
C SER A 306 9.87 -4.10 33.83
N HIS A 307 9.08 -4.25 32.75
CA HIS A 307 9.60 -4.28 31.39
C HIS A 307 10.20 -2.94 30.96
N LEU A 308 9.56 -1.82 31.34
CA LEU A 308 10.04 -0.49 31.00
C LEU A 308 11.31 -0.11 31.78
N ARG A 309 11.53 -0.69 32.97
CA ARG A 309 12.78 -0.57 33.74
C ARG A 309 13.92 -1.44 33.20
N ASP A 310 13.62 -2.54 32.55
CA ASP A 310 14.64 -3.47 32.05
C ASP A 310 15.37 -2.89 30.82
N PRO A 311 16.67 -2.55 30.92
CA PRO A 311 17.42 -2.01 29.80
C PRO A 311 17.56 -3.04 28.65
N ILE A 312 17.47 -4.34 28.92
CA ILE A 312 17.49 -5.37 27.88
C ILE A 312 16.23 -5.26 27.00
N VAL A 313 15.07 -4.99 27.59
CA VAL A 313 13.82 -4.79 26.84
C VAL A 313 13.91 -3.54 25.96
N LYS A 314 14.41 -2.41 26.51
CA LYS A 314 14.65 -1.19 25.70
C LYS A 314 15.60 -1.47 24.53
N THR A 315 16.63 -2.28 24.76
CA THR A 315 17.58 -2.71 23.71
C THR A 315 16.89 -3.51 22.61
N TYR A 316 15.98 -4.44 22.94
CA TYR A 316 15.22 -5.16 21.92
C TYR A 316 14.30 -4.26 21.10
N PHE A 317 13.65 -3.26 21.72
CA PHE A 317 12.82 -2.30 20.99
C PHE A 317 13.68 -1.47 20.02
N LEU A 318 14.84 -0.98 20.45
CA LEU A 318 15.79 -0.25 19.58
C LEU A 318 16.27 -1.13 18.42
N PHE A 319 16.67 -2.37 18.71
CA PHE A 319 17.06 -3.35 17.69
C PHE A 319 15.95 -3.58 16.66
N LEU A 320 14.73 -3.86 17.11
CA LEU A 320 13.60 -4.14 16.23
C LEU A 320 13.20 -2.91 15.42
N SER A 321 13.28 -1.70 15.99
CA SER A 321 13.08 -0.46 15.24
C SER A 321 14.02 -0.37 14.03
N ALA A 322 15.30 -0.70 14.21
CA ALA A 322 16.29 -0.71 13.14
C ALA A 322 16.12 -1.88 12.15
N ALA A 323 15.89 -3.09 12.66
CA ALA A 323 15.79 -4.31 11.85
C ALA A 323 14.53 -4.35 10.97
N LEU A 324 13.41 -3.80 11.47
CA LEU A 324 12.13 -3.76 10.75
C LEU A 324 12.07 -2.67 9.69
N LYS A 325 12.91 -1.63 9.78
CA LYS A 325 12.92 -0.48 8.86
C LYS A 325 12.97 -0.87 7.37
N PRO A 326 13.93 -1.67 6.87
CA PRO A 326 13.96 -2.06 5.45
C PRO A 326 12.73 -2.87 5.02
N LEU A 327 12.19 -3.71 5.90
CA LEU A 327 10.98 -4.51 5.63
C LEU A 327 9.76 -3.60 5.48
N SER A 328 9.64 -2.61 6.37
CA SER A 328 8.56 -1.63 6.32
C SER A 328 8.68 -0.67 5.13
N GLU A 329 9.89 -0.20 4.80
CA GLU A 329 10.17 0.65 3.63
C GLU A 329 9.72 -0.05 2.33
N PHE A 330 10.08 -1.33 2.17
CA PHE A 330 9.65 -2.13 1.03
C PHE A 330 8.13 -2.20 0.92
N ASN A 331 7.43 -2.46 2.03
CA ASN A 331 5.98 -2.57 2.00
C ASN A 331 5.29 -1.24 1.69
N ILE A 332 5.76 -0.13 2.26
CA ILE A 332 5.24 1.21 1.94
C ILE A 332 5.41 1.49 0.44
N ALA A 333 6.55 1.13 -0.15
CA ALA A 333 6.80 1.34 -1.58
C ALA A 333 5.82 0.54 -2.46
N PHE A 334 5.58 -0.73 -2.17
CA PHE A 334 4.71 -1.61 -2.98
C PHE A 334 3.22 -1.53 -2.65
N GLN A 335 2.84 -0.80 -1.60
CA GLN A 335 1.47 -0.38 -1.35
C GLN A 335 1.15 1.01 -1.88
N SER A 336 2.14 1.72 -2.44
CA SER A 336 1.88 2.99 -3.11
C SER A 336 0.97 2.80 -4.32
N GLU A 337 0.28 3.86 -4.73
CA GLU A 337 -0.64 3.82 -5.86
C GLU A 337 0.06 3.75 -7.21
N GLY A 338 1.37 4.05 -7.24
CA GLY A 338 2.18 4.00 -8.44
C GLY A 338 2.27 2.59 -9.04
N VAL A 339 2.41 2.51 -10.36
CA VAL A 339 2.68 1.25 -11.05
C VAL A 339 4.15 0.88 -10.86
N GLN A 340 4.45 -0.01 -9.92
CA GLN A 340 5.83 -0.39 -9.55
C GLN A 340 6.22 -1.83 -9.94
N ILE A 341 5.38 -2.56 -10.69
CA ILE A 341 5.61 -3.98 -11.00
C ILE A 341 6.95 -4.25 -11.71
N HIS A 342 7.42 -3.30 -12.51
CA HIS A 342 8.67 -3.35 -13.26
C HIS A 342 9.92 -3.33 -12.36
N ARG A 343 9.79 -2.84 -11.13
CA ARG A 343 10.87 -2.79 -10.12
C ARG A 343 10.80 -3.95 -9.12
N LEU A 344 9.76 -4.76 -9.17
CA LEU A 344 9.42 -5.70 -8.11
C LEU A 344 10.52 -6.75 -7.88
N GLU A 345 11.02 -7.37 -8.95
CA GLU A 345 12.12 -8.34 -8.87
C GLU A 345 13.36 -7.71 -8.26
N GLU A 346 13.77 -6.55 -8.79
CA GLU A 346 14.99 -5.88 -8.36
C GLU A 346 14.91 -5.44 -6.88
N GLU A 347 13.78 -4.89 -6.44
CA GLU A 347 13.59 -4.49 -5.05
C GLU A 347 13.51 -5.70 -4.11
N MET A 348 12.92 -6.83 -4.52
CA MET A 348 12.96 -8.07 -3.73
C MET A 348 14.39 -8.56 -3.54
N CYS A 349 15.16 -8.59 -4.63
CA CYS A 349 16.58 -8.94 -4.61
C CYS A 349 17.39 -7.98 -3.73
N ARG A 350 17.14 -6.67 -3.84
CA ARG A 350 17.79 -5.64 -3.03
C ARG A 350 17.48 -5.79 -1.55
N LEU A 351 16.21 -6.01 -1.19
CA LEU A 351 15.79 -6.24 0.19
C LEU A 351 16.48 -7.48 0.77
N LEU A 352 16.45 -8.60 0.05
CA LEU A 352 17.05 -9.85 0.50
C LEU A 352 18.58 -9.70 0.70
N LYS A 353 19.28 -9.08 -0.26
CA LYS A 353 20.72 -8.77 -0.12
C LYS A 353 21.01 -7.86 1.07
N ARG A 354 20.15 -6.87 1.32
CA ARG A 354 20.30 -5.95 2.47
C ARG A 354 20.19 -6.70 3.80
N ILE A 355 19.17 -7.55 3.97
CA ILE A 355 19.02 -8.35 5.19
C ILE A 355 20.13 -9.40 5.32
N LEU A 356 20.56 -10.03 4.23
CA LEU A 356 21.72 -10.93 4.23
C LEU A 356 22.99 -10.21 4.70
N GLY A 357 23.23 -8.99 4.22
CA GLY A 357 24.37 -8.17 4.64
C GLY A 357 24.35 -7.78 6.12
N TYR A 358 23.25 -8.01 6.83
CA TYR A 358 23.19 -7.87 8.30
C TYR A 358 23.69 -9.11 9.04
N LEU A 359 23.79 -10.26 8.36
CA LEU A 359 24.15 -11.56 8.92
C LEU A 359 25.51 -12.07 8.43
N ILE A 360 25.87 -11.83 7.16
CA ILE A 360 27.09 -12.34 6.52
C ILE A 360 27.94 -11.21 5.89
N PRO A 361 29.24 -11.42 5.68
CA PRO A 361 30.10 -10.43 5.02
C PRO A 361 29.62 -10.06 3.61
N VAL A 362 29.66 -8.76 3.27
CA VAL A 362 29.24 -8.25 1.94
C VAL A 362 29.95 -8.96 0.78
N ARG A 363 31.23 -9.33 0.96
CA ARG A 363 32.02 -10.10 -0.02
C ARG A 363 31.42 -11.47 -0.38
N ALA A 364 30.60 -12.06 0.49
CA ALA A 364 29.90 -13.33 0.23
C ALA A 364 28.60 -13.13 -0.57
N ILE A 365 28.16 -11.89 -0.77
CA ILE A 365 26.90 -11.54 -1.47
C ILE A 365 27.20 -10.93 -2.84
N VAL A 366 28.19 -10.04 -2.91
CA VAL A 366 28.49 -9.28 -4.13
C VAL A 366 29.01 -10.21 -5.23
N GLY A 367 28.38 -10.16 -6.40
CA GLY A 367 28.75 -10.98 -7.56
C GLY A 367 28.30 -12.44 -7.50
N VAL A 368 27.65 -12.86 -6.41
CA VAL A 368 27.14 -14.22 -6.23
C VAL A 368 25.64 -14.25 -6.55
N PRO A 369 25.16 -15.22 -7.36
CA PRO A 369 23.73 -15.45 -7.54
C PRO A 369 23.04 -15.67 -6.19
N LEU A 370 21.90 -15.01 -5.94
CA LEU A 370 21.27 -15.00 -4.62
C LEU A 370 21.04 -16.39 -4.02
N ARG A 371 20.70 -17.38 -4.84
CA ARG A 371 20.44 -18.77 -4.41
C ARG A 371 21.70 -19.54 -3.99
N GLU A 372 22.87 -19.08 -4.41
CA GLU A 372 24.17 -19.69 -4.12
C GLU A 372 24.85 -19.05 -2.90
N VAL A 373 24.24 -18.00 -2.34
CA VAL A 373 24.78 -17.32 -1.15
C VAL A 373 24.66 -18.22 0.07
N GLU A 374 25.79 -18.70 0.56
CA GLU A 374 25.86 -19.49 1.80
C GLU A 374 25.74 -18.58 3.03
N ASN A 375 24.81 -18.91 3.92
CA ASN A 375 24.49 -18.12 5.12
C ASN A 375 24.38 -18.94 6.42
N GLY A 376 24.89 -20.18 6.41
CA GLY A 376 24.99 -20.99 7.63
C GLY A 376 26.00 -20.44 8.63
N ASP A 377 25.98 -20.96 9.86
CA ASP A 377 26.73 -20.44 11.02
C ASP A 377 28.22 -20.14 10.74
N GLY A 378 28.90 -20.96 9.95
CA GLY A 378 30.32 -20.77 9.59
C GLY A 378 30.63 -19.58 8.67
N HIS A 379 29.60 -18.97 8.07
CA HIS A 379 29.73 -17.84 7.13
C HIS A 379 29.25 -16.51 7.71
N GLN A 380 28.77 -16.52 8.96
CA GLN A 380 28.19 -15.35 9.58
C GLN A 380 29.24 -14.38 10.11
N LEU A 381 28.85 -13.11 10.20
CA LEU A 381 29.62 -12.04 10.85
C LEU A 381 29.86 -12.36 12.32
N ALA A 382 30.93 -11.81 12.90
CA ALA A 382 31.09 -11.77 14.35
C ALA A 382 30.01 -10.89 15.00
N ASP A 383 29.79 -11.05 16.31
CA ASP A 383 28.73 -10.32 17.03
C ASP A 383 28.87 -8.80 16.87
N GLU A 384 30.09 -8.29 17.03
CA GLU A 384 30.43 -6.87 16.91
C GLU A 384 30.16 -6.25 15.53
N ASP A 385 30.24 -7.07 14.47
CA ASP A 385 29.98 -6.68 13.09
C ASP A 385 28.50 -6.81 12.69
N LEU A 386 27.68 -7.51 13.49
CA LEU A 386 26.26 -7.69 13.20
C LEU A 386 25.53 -6.33 13.18
N PHE A 387 24.61 -6.17 12.23
CA PHE A 387 23.78 -4.98 12.18
C PHE A 387 22.65 -5.08 13.21
N ILE A 388 22.74 -4.28 14.28
CA ILE A 388 21.69 -4.16 15.30
C ILE A 388 21.10 -2.75 15.42
N GLY A 389 21.55 -1.81 14.57
CA GLY A 389 21.19 -0.39 14.62
C GLY A 389 22.15 0.47 15.46
N ALA A 390 22.34 1.72 15.06
CA ALA A 390 23.26 2.65 15.72
C ALA A 390 22.78 3.01 17.15
N ASP A 391 21.49 3.33 17.30
CA ASP A 391 20.89 3.68 18.59
C ASP A 391 20.97 2.50 19.58
N THR A 392 20.77 1.27 19.09
CA THR A 392 20.96 0.05 19.89
C THR A 392 22.40 -0.06 20.40
N LYS A 393 23.39 0.09 19.51
CA LYS A 393 24.82 0.03 19.90
C LYS A 393 25.18 1.14 20.89
N ALA A 394 24.67 2.35 20.68
CA ALA A 394 24.88 3.48 21.58
C ALA A 394 24.26 3.21 22.96
N PHE A 395 23.02 2.72 23.00
CA PHE A 395 22.32 2.41 24.24
C PHE A 395 22.97 1.27 25.02
N MET A 396 23.39 0.19 24.35
CA MET A 396 24.11 -0.92 25.00
C MET A 396 25.39 -0.43 25.70
N ARG A 397 26.13 0.49 25.06
CA ARG A 397 27.34 1.10 25.63
C ARG A 397 27.02 1.98 26.83
N SER A 398 25.97 2.81 26.75
CA SER A 398 25.60 3.70 27.86
C SER A 398 24.94 2.97 29.03
N ALA A 399 24.25 1.86 28.77
CA ALA A 399 23.55 1.08 29.78
C ALA A 399 24.45 0.08 30.52
N GLU A 400 25.73 -0.03 30.13
CA GLU A 400 26.73 -0.94 30.72
C GLU A 400 26.20 -2.37 30.92
N LEU A 401 25.60 -2.92 29.86
CA LEU A 401 24.96 -4.24 29.95
C LEU A 401 25.99 -5.34 30.28
N PRO A 402 25.62 -6.35 31.10
CA PRO A 402 26.48 -7.50 31.32
C PRO A 402 26.79 -8.23 30.00
N VAL A 403 28.02 -8.71 29.85
CA VAL A 403 28.47 -9.47 28.66
C VAL A 403 27.54 -10.65 28.33
N SER A 404 26.95 -11.29 29.34
CA SER A 404 25.95 -12.36 29.15
C SER A 404 24.67 -11.87 28.47
N ALA A 405 24.20 -10.66 28.79
CA ALA A 405 23.06 -10.03 28.17
C ALA A 405 23.37 -9.60 26.73
N GLU A 406 24.55 -9.02 26.49
CA GLU A 406 24.99 -8.66 25.14
C GLU A 406 25.03 -9.89 24.20
N LYS A 407 25.65 -10.98 24.65
CA LYS A 407 25.66 -12.26 23.91
C LYS A 407 24.25 -12.77 23.60
N LYS A 408 23.30 -12.61 24.55
CA LYS A 408 21.91 -12.99 24.33
C LYS A 408 21.25 -12.10 23.28
N ILE A 409 21.50 -10.79 23.29
CA ILE A 409 20.99 -9.84 22.30
C ILE A 409 21.49 -10.18 20.90
N PHE A 410 22.80 -10.45 20.74
CA PHE A 410 23.36 -10.85 19.44
C PHE A 410 22.80 -12.19 18.96
N LYS A 411 22.66 -13.17 19.84
CA LYS A 411 22.00 -14.43 19.51
C LYS A 411 20.56 -14.21 19.02
N THR A 412 19.79 -13.38 19.72
CA THR A 412 18.43 -13.01 19.32
C THR A 412 18.41 -12.32 17.95
N ALA A 413 19.35 -11.40 17.69
CA ALA A 413 19.45 -10.71 16.41
C ALA A 413 19.77 -11.68 15.25
N ARG A 414 20.68 -12.65 15.46
CA ARG A 414 20.97 -13.72 14.47
C ARG A 414 19.73 -14.55 14.17
N SER A 415 19.07 -15.06 15.21
CA SER A 415 17.85 -15.86 15.05
C SER A 415 16.75 -15.09 14.32
N PHE A 416 16.61 -13.78 14.57
CA PHE A 416 15.70 -12.91 13.82
C PHE A 416 16.06 -12.89 12.33
N TYR A 417 17.30 -12.52 11.97
CA TYR A 417 17.69 -12.38 10.56
C TYR A 417 17.69 -13.70 9.80
N GLU A 418 18.16 -14.80 10.41
CA GLU A 418 18.10 -16.14 9.84
C GLU A 418 16.66 -16.54 9.50
N ALA A 419 15.72 -16.32 10.43
CA ALA A 419 14.32 -16.67 10.22
C ALA A 419 13.68 -15.82 9.11
N VAL A 420 13.99 -14.51 9.04
CA VAL A 420 13.53 -13.63 7.97
C VAL A 420 14.09 -14.08 6.62
N VAL A 421 15.40 -14.26 6.51
CA VAL A 421 16.10 -14.63 5.26
C VAL A 421 15.64 -16.00 4.77
N LYS A 422 15.56 -17.00 5.65
CA LYS A 422 15.05 -18.34 5.33
C LYS A 422 13.63 -18.27 4.77
N LYS A 423 12.77 -17.46 5.36
CA LYS A 423 11.40 -17.29 4.87
C LYS A 423 11.36 -16.56 3.53
N MET A 424 12.18 -15.53 3.32
CA MET A 424 12.28 -14.83 2.04
C MET A 424 12.76 -15.76 0.92
N PHE A 425 13.85 -16.50 1.11
CA PHE A 425 14.36 -17.44 0.10
C PHE A 425 13.35 -18.51 -0.32
N THR A 426 12.54 -18.99 0.63
CA THR A 426 11.56 -20.05 0.37
C THR A 426 10.26 -19.53 -0.24
N SER A 427 9.96 -18.23 -0.14
CA SER A 427 8.66 -17.69 -0.53
C SER A 427 8.70 -16.65 -1.65
N PHE A 428 9.81 -15.92 -1.82
CA PHE A 428 9.93 -14.94 -2.90
C PHE A 428 10.00 -15.63 -4.26
N PRO A 429 9.24 -15.16 -5.26
CA PRO A 429 9.24 -15.71 -6.61
C PRO A 429 10.44 -15.17 -7.42
N LEU A 430 11.67 -15.37 -6.93
CA LEU A 430 12.90 -14.79 -7.49
C LEU A 430 13.20 -15.24 -8.93
N ASP A 431 12.75 -16.44 -9.32
CA ASP A 431 12.99 -16.97 -10.67
C ASP A 431 11.77 -16.83 -11.59
N HIS A 432 10.76 -16.05 -11.19
CA HIS A 432 9.55 -15.92 -12.00
C HIS A 432 9.90 -15.22 -13.33
N PRO A 433 9.77 -15.90 -14.50
CA PRO A 433 10.29 -15.37 -15.75
C PRO A 433 9.65 -14.03 -16.13
N LEU A 434 8.32 -13.91 -16.01
CA LEU A 434 7.61 -12.64 -16.16
C LEU A 434 8.18 -11.50 -15.31
N LEU A 435 8.44 -11.70 -14.00
CA LEU A 435 8.93 -10.62 -13.14
C LEU A 435 10.31 -10.12 -13.56
N ARG A 436 11.19 -11.03 -13.97
CA ARG A 436 12.51 -10.71 -14.49
C ARG A 436 12.40 -9.89 -15.78
N ASP A 437 11.51 -10.30 -16.68
CA ASP A 437 11.40 -9.71 -18.01
C ASP A 437 10.62 -8.37 -17.96
N LEU A 438 9.76 -8.14 -16.95
CA LEU A 438 9.00 -6.89 -16.76
C LEU A 438 9.90 -5.66 -16.54
N LYS A 439 11.19 -5.85 -16.27
CA LYS A 439 12.17 -4.76 -16.20
C LYS A 439 12.24 -3.93 -17.48
N VAL A 440 11.86 -4.48 -18.64
CA VAL A 440 11.77 -3.72 -19.91
C VAL A 440 10.82 -2.51 -19.82
N LEU A 441 9.86 -2.55 -18.89
CA LEU A 441 8.90 -1.48 -18.69
C LEU A 441 9.52 -0.27 -17.95
N ASP A 442 10.67 -0.46 -17.29
CA ASP A 442 11.39 0.62 -16.62
C ASP A 442 11.96 1.61 -17.64
N PRO A 443 11.48 2.87 -17.67
CA PRO A 443 11.99 3.88 -18.59
C PRO A 443 13.51 4.08 -18.49
N ALA A 444 14.11 3.88 -17.33
CA ALA A 444 15.55 4.02 -17.11
C ALA A 444 16.36 2.84 -17.65
N ALA A 445 15.77 1.65 -17.76
CA ALA A 445 16.45 0.42 -18.18
C ALA A 445 16.22 0.05 -19.66
N ARG A 446 15.40 0.81 -20.40
CA ARG A 446 14.96 0.53 -21.78
C ARG A 446 16.07 0.39 -22.83
N LEU A 447 17.28 0.88 -22.57
CA LEU A 447 18.37 0.85 -23.55
C LEU A 447 19.18 -0.45 -23.53
N ASP A 448 19.08 -1.28 -22.48
CA ASP A 448 20.01 -2.39 -22.24
C ASP A 448 19.35 -3.77 -22.15
N ILE A 449 18.05 -3.90 -22.44
CA ILE A 449 17.28 -5.13 -22.19
C ILE A 449 16.78 -5.76 -23.50
N THR A 450 17.15 -7.02 -23.74
CA THR A 450 16.53 -7.88 -24.75
C THR A 450 15.29 -8.56 -24.14
N PRO A 451 14.05 -8.28 -24.62
CA PRO A 451 12.85 -8.89 -24.05
C PRO A 451 12.80 -10.41 -24.27
N GLY A 452 12.37 -11.16 -23.25
CA GLY A 452 12.09 -12.59 -23.37
C GLY A 452 10.75 -12.88 -24.08
N THR A 453 10.51 -14.16 -24.40
CA THR A 453 9.30 -14.62 -25.11
C THR A 453 8.01 -14.27 -24.37
N GLU A 454 7.98 -14.34 -23.04
CA GLU A 454 6.77 -14.07 -22.24
C GLU A 454 6.35 -12.60 -22.30
N VAL A 455 7.31 -11.69 -22.23
CA VAL A 455 7.05 -10.25 -22.36
C VAL A 455 6.75 -9.88 -23.80
N ALA A 456 7.35 -10.55 -24.79
CA ALA A 456 6.93 -10.40 -26.18
C ALA A 456 5.47 -10.85 -26.38
N VAL A 457 5.03 -11.94 -25.73
CA VAL A 457 3.62 -12.39 -25.75
C VAL A 457 2.70 -11.41 -25.02
N LEU A 458 3.11 -10.88 -23.85
CA LEU A 458 2.32 -9.89 -23.10
C LEU A 458 2.18 -8.57 -23.88
N LEU A 459 3.29 -8.07 -24.44
CA LEU A 459 3.28 -6.93 -25.35
C LEU A 459 2.46 -7.22 -26.60
N PHE A 460 2.55 -8.42 -27.18
CA PHE A 460 1.75 -8.80 -28.34
C PHE A 460 0.25 -8.90 -28.01
N TYR A 461 -0.12 -9.37 -26.82
CA TYR A 461 -1.51 -9.40 -26.35
C TYR A 461 -2.05 -7.98 -26.12
N VAL A 462 -1.23 -7.10 -25.55
CA VAL A 462 -1.52 -5.66 -25.40
C VAL A 462 -1.63 -4.98 -26.77
N ILE A 463 -0.77 -5.33 -27.74
CA ILE A 463 -0.77 -4.77 -29.10
C ILE A 463 -1.96 -5.29 -29.93
N ARG A 464 -2.38 -6.54 -29.73
CA ARG A 464 -3.45 -7.20 -30.52
C ARG A 464 -4.86 -6.83 -30.06
N THR A 465 -5.03 -6.28 -28.85
CA THR A 465 -6.35 -5.97 -28.27
C THR A 465 -6.82 -4.52 -28.38
N GLY A 466 -6.04 -3.58 -28.93
CA GLY A 466 -6.58 -2.25 -29.21
C GLY A 466 -5.59 -1.18 -29.67
N ARG A 467 -5.64 -0.85 -30.97
CA ARG A 467 -5.16 0.37 -31.64
C ARG A 467 -3.73 0.86 -31.31
N ALA A 468 -2.82 0.51 -32.21
CA ALA A 468 -1.63 1.25 -32.63
C ALA A 468 -1.16 2.42 -31.73
N ALA A 469 -0.42 2.08 -30.67
CA ALA A 469 0.72 2.89 -30.26
C ALA A 469 1.98 2.22 -30.85
N PRO A 470 2.82 2.93 -31.63
CA PRO A 470 4.05 2.33 -32.16
C PRO A 470 5.03 2.16 -31.00
N VAL A 471 5.00 0.98 -30.37
CA VAL A 471 6.14 0.52 -29.57
C VAL A 471 7.25 0.20 -30.58
N ARG A 472 8.17 1.15 -30.78
CA ARG A 472 9.44 0.86 -31.47
C ARG A 472 10.26 -0.03 -30.54
N VAL A 473 10.09 -1.34 -30.67
CA VAL A 473 11.08 -2.30 -30.19
C VAL A 473 12.24 -2.23 -31.18
N ILE A 474 13.30 -1.49 -30.82
CA ILE A 474 14.55 -1.54 -31.57
C ILE A 474 15.24 -2.84 -31.14
N LEU A 475 14.99 -3.93 -31.87
CA LEU A 475 15.80 -5.14 -31.75
C LEU A 475 17.17 -4.85 -32.39
N PRO A 476 18.29 -5.04 -31.69
CA PRO A 476 19.61 -4.86 -32.30
C PRO A 476 19.80 -5.87 -33.45
N PRO A 477 20.49 -5.50 -34.55
CA PRO A 477 20.67 -6.36 -35.73
C PRO A 477 21.44 -7.67 -35.48
N SER A 478 21.98 -7.87 -34.27
CA SER A 478 22.86 -8.97 -33.91
C SER A 478 22.17 -10.19 -33.29
N ALA A 479 20.86 -10.13 -33.01
CA ALA A 479 20.12 -11.31 -32.60
C ALA A 479 19.50 -11.96 -33.85
N GLY A 480 20.09 -13.06 -34.31
CA GLY A 480 19.65 -13.87 -35.47
C GLY A 480 18.29 -14.54 -35.32
N PHE A 481 17.28 -13.85 -34.79
CA PHE A 481 15.88 -14.21 -34.93
C PHE A 481 15.43 -13.77 -36.32
N THR A 482 15.65 -14.65 -37.30
CA THR A 482 14.99 -14.51 -38.59
C THR A 482 13.47 -14.66 -38.35
N LEU A 483 12.68 -13.69 -38.85
CA LEU A 483 11.20 -13.76 -38.92
C LEU A 483 10.64 -15.18 -39.17
N PRO A 484 11.26 -16.04 -40.01
CA PRO A 484 10.85 -17.43 -40.19
C PRO A 484 10.73 -18.26 -38.90
N LEU A 485 11.60 -18.08 -37.90
CA LEU A 485 11.63 -18.91 -36.68
C LEU A 485 10.51 -18.55 -35.70
N ILE A 486 10.12 -17.27 -35.69
CA ILE A 486 8.95 -16.76 -34.98
C ILE A 486 7.68 -17.24 -35.71
N GLN A 487 7.66 -17.20 -37.04
CA GLN A 487 6.56 -17.72 -37.85
C GLN A 487 6.37 -19.24 -37.69
N GLN A 488 7.47 -19.99 -37.55
CA GLN A 488 7.43 -21.45 -37.35
C GLN A 488 6.82 -21.83 -36.00
N LYS A 489 7.20 -21.15 -34.91
CA LYS A 489 6.59 -21.38 -33.59
C LYS A 489 5.15 -20.88 -33.50
N VAL A 490 4.81 -19.82 -34.24
CA VAL A 490 3.43 -19.34 -34.41
C VAL A 490 2.58 -20.33 -35.19
N ASN A 491 3.12 -20.96 -36.24
CA ASN A 491 2.42 -21.99 -37.02
C ASN A 491 2.25 -23.29 -36.21
N GLU A 492 3.22 -23.70 -35.41
CA GLU A 492 3.09 -24.87 -34.51
C GLU A 492 2.00 -24.66 -33.44
N ALA A 493 1.76 -23.42 -33.00
CA ALA A 493 0.66 -23.06 -32.10
C ALA A 493 -0.69 -22.84 -32.81
N ALA A 494 -0.67 -22.49 -34.11
CA ALA A 494 -1.87 -22.24 -34.91
C ALA A 494 -2.44 -23.51 -35.59
N TYR A 495 -1.61 -24.54 -35.84
CA TYR A 495 -2.05 -25.79 -36.50
C TYR A 495 -2.83 -26.76 -35.60
N SER A 496 -3.11 -26.43 -34.34
CA SER A 496 -4.04 -27.18 -33.49
C SER A 496 -5.49 -26.67 -33.53
N GLY A 497 -5.81 -25.68 -34.37
CA GLY A 497 -7.18 -25.18 -34.57
C GLY A 497 -7.46 -24.89 -36.04
N GLY A 498 -8.10 -25.84 -36.74
CA GLY A 498 -8.41 -25.71 -38.16
C GLY A 498 -9.47 -24.65 -38.49
N GLY A 499 -9.38 -24.11 -39.71
CA GLY A 499 -10.42 -23.30 -40.35
C GLY A 499 -9.85 -22.20 -41.27
N GLY A 500 -9.79 -22.46 -42.58
CA GLY A 500 -9.19 -21.58 -43.57
C GLY A 500 -9.98 -20.29 -43.89
N GLY A 501 -9.28 -19.31 -44.46
CA GLY A 501 -9.84 -18.08 -45.00
C GLY A 501 -8.74 -17.10 -45.43
N ASP A 502 -8.64 -16.89 -46.73
CA ASP A 502 -7.61 -16.17 -47.48
C ASP A 502 -8.03 -14.70 -47.70
N VAL A 503 -7.22 -13.69 -47.34
CA VAL A 503 -7.33 -12.31 -47.88
C VAL A 503 -5.95 -11.60 -47.88
N THR A 504 -5.70 -10.97 -49.02
CA THR A 504 -4.49 -10.37 -49.56
C THR A 504 -4.14 -8.96 -49.04
N SER A 505 -2.92 -8.56 -49.42
CA SER A 505 -2.09 -7.40 -49.08
C SER A 505 -2.52 -6.02 -49.58
N GLU A 506 -2.04 -4.96 -48.88
CA GLU A 506 -1.25 -3.81 -49.38
C GLU A 506 -1.64 -2.45 -48.74
N GLY A 507 -0.62 -1.64 -48.39
CA GLY A 507 -0.76 -0.18 -48.18
C GLY A 507 0.02 0.41 -46.99
N LYS A 508 1.23 0.93 -47.23
CA LYS A 508 1.92 1.92 -46.35
C LYS A 508 1.27 3.31 -46.51
N PRO A 509 1.35 4.23 -45.52
CA PRO A 509 2.34 5.33 -45.64
C PRO A 509 2.95 5.92 -44.33
N SER A 510 4.19 6.41 -44.51
CA SER A 510 4.91 7.58 -43.97
C SER A 510 4.96 7.97 -42.47
N LEU A 511 6.21 8.20 -42.02
CA LEU A 511 6.68 8.90 -40.80
C LEU A 511 6.62 10.44 -40.90
N MET A 512 6.27 11.13 -39.79
CA MET A 512 7.01 12.27 -39.16
C MET A 512 6.25 12.75 -37.89
N MET A 513 6.84 12.62 -36.68
CA MET A 513 7.34 13.69 -35.77
C MET A 513 6.29 14.77 -35.39
N SER A 514 5.97 15.09 -34.13
CA SER A 514 6.86 15.38 -32.99
C SER A 514 6.13 15.51 -31.63
N LEU A 515 6.91 15.35 -30.55
CA LEU A 515 6.73 15.62 -29.10
C LEU A 515 5.56 16.48 -28.64
N TRP A 516 4.97 16.17 -27.46
CA TRP A 516 4.92 17.09 -26.30
C TRP A 516 4.75 16.33 -24.97
N VAL A 517 5.55 16.75 -23.98
CA VAL A 517 5.47 16.39 -22.55
C VAL A 517 4.33 17.17 -21.92
N SER A 518 3.51 16.54 -21.08
CA SER A 518 2.67 17.25 -20.12
C SER A 518 2.46 16.41 -18.87
N ASP A 519 3.30 16.73 -17.89
CA ASP A 519 3.11 16.49 -16.46
C ASP A 519 1.71 16.94 -16.02
N ARG A 520 0.94 16.06 -15.36
CA ARG A 520 -0.28 16.41 -14.60
C ARG A 520 -0.74 15.22 -13.75
N GLN A 521 -0.50 15.33 -12.44
CA GLN A 521 -1.20 14.59 -11.40
C GLN A 521 -2.68 14.97 -11.39
N VAL A 522 -3.55 13.97 -11.25
CA VAL A 522 -4.95 14.13 -10.83
C VAL A 522 -5.26 13.03 -9.82
N ASP A 523 -5.81 13.45 -8.69
CA ASP A 523 -5.89 12.76 -7.39
C ASP A 523 -6.84 11.56 -7.33
N SER A 524 -6.35 10.48 -6.71
CA SER A 524 -6.99 9.20 -6.34
C SER A 524 -7.67 9.20 -4.97
N CYS A 525 -7.84 10.38 -4.36
CA CYS A 525 -8.12 10.54 -2.93
C CYS A 525 -9.44 9.95 -2.39
N LEU A 526 -10.40 9.58 -3.26
CA LEU A 526 -11.67 8.98 -2.82
C LEU A 526 -11.49 7.52 -2.31
N LEU A 527 -10.55 6.78 -2.90
CA LEU A 527 -10.26 5.39 -2.54
C LEU A 527 -9.42 5.29 -1.26
N GLN A 528 -8.53 6.26 -1.02
CA GLN A 528 -7.80 6.37 0.24
C GLN A 528 -8.73 6.68 1.43
N SER A 529 -9.79 7.46 1.24
CA SER A 529 -10.72 7.78 2.33
C SER A 529 -11.62 6.58 2.67
N LEU A 530 -12.09 5.83 1.66
CA LEU A 530 -12.80 4.57 1.87
C LEU A 530 -11.93 3.49 2.55
N TRP A 531 -10.66 3.37 2.15
CA TRP A 531 -9.71 2.46 2.78
C TRP A 531 -9.36 2.89 4.20
N ARG A 532 -9.10 4.19 4.45
CA ARG A 532 -8.87 4.72 5.81
C ARG A 532 -10.09 4.56 6.72
N HIS A 533 -11.31 4.74 6.24
CA HIS A 533 -12.51 4.63 7.09
C HIS A 533 -12.93 3.18 7.38
N LEU A 534 -12.77 2.26 6.41
CA LEU A 534 -13.06 0.83 6.59
C LEU A 534 -11.98 0.12 7.42
N VAL A 535 -10.74 0.62 7.41
CA VAL A 535 -9.61 0.01 8.10
C VAL A 535 -9.35 0.65 9.48
N LEU A 536 -9.54 1.96 9.69
CA LEU A 536 -9.14 2.63 10.95
C LEU A 536 -10.19 2.67 12.09
N GLN A 537 -11.36 2.05 11.95
CA GLN A 537 -12.38 1.97 13.02
C GLN A 537 -12.72 0.54 13.50
N GLY A 538 -11.79 -0.40 13.36
CA GLY A 538 -11.76 -1.59 14.21
C GLY A 538 -10.95 -1.30 15.44
#